data_AF-A0A2C5YRV6-F1
#
_entry.id   AF-A0A2C5YRV6-F1
#
_cell.length_a   1.000
_cell.length_b   1.000
_cell.length_c   1.000
_cell.angle_alpha   90.00
_cell.angle_beta   90.00
_cell.angle_gamma   90.00
#
_symmetry.space_group_name_H-M   'P 1'
#
loop_
_entity.id
_entity.type
_entity.pdbx_description
1 polymer ?
#
loop_
_entity_poly.entity_id
_entity_poly.type
_entity_poly.pdbx_seq_one_letter_code
_entity_poly.pdbx_strand_id
1 'polypeptide(L)'
;MEQTLDPPPLADNQVPAPMQNIQAQHVPEEAVMAAMANQAFVGLPPTQIPPTQIPTSTANGSDSLPADKSTVSADEVALYDRQIRLWGIAAQAKIQNSSVLLITMRALAGEIAKNLVLAGIGSLTLLDDSPVTEGDLGAQFLISAGVNDIGQNRAKAASAALAKLNPRVRIHVDTERVTSKGPGYFAGFDVVIATDLSPDSFNIINTATRLNSKAFYAAGTHGLYGFIFSDLIEHDYVIEREASNIPTHPKQETRTRSILTVQRKTTGSKTTESVTKRELYSTWLLASDPAALPDEYLHSRRRLKSVTPALSCLRALWDFTQLRAGTLPSTREDLKLFTQMATQKHKALSLPSETLRPEFLRSFLQNLGSELAPVAAIVGGQLAQDVINVLGHTQQPIQNMVVFDGERMEAAMFPLHPEGALGASLLSLGAGDAVVPPVNGGALGMGSGGNVGGDGGRSSSILALASAVDAQQQPVS
;
A
#
# COMPACT_ATOMS: atom_id res chain seq x y z
N MET A 1 13.79 74.49 0.92
CA MET A 1 13.48 73.99 -0.44
C MET A 1 12.85 72.62 -0.26
N GLU A 2 11.57 72.61 0.10
CA GLU A 2 10.73 71.41 0.13
C GLU A 2 9.92 71.43 -1.16
N GLN A 3 10.09 70.40 -2.00
CA GLN A 3 9.21 70.12 -3.12
C GLN A 3 8.45 68.83 -2.81
N THR A 4 7.19 69.02 -2.46
CA THR A 4 6.12 68.03 -2.44
C THR A 4 5.84 67.55 -3.86
N LEU A 5 6.01 66.25 -4.13
CA LEU A 5 5.59 65.59 -5.37
C LEU A 5 4.28 64.85 -5.09
N ASP A 6 3.20 65.30 -5.74
CA ASP A 6 1.89 64.64 -5.73
C ASP A 6 1.93 63.31 -6.52
N PRO A 7 1.18 62.27 -6.08
CA PRO A 7 1.02 61.04 -6.85
C PRO A 7 0.00 61.19 -7.99
N PRO A 8 0.15 60.45 -9.11
CA PRO A 8 -0.74 60.54 -10.27
C PRO A 8 -2.11 59.87 -10.03
N PRO A 9 -3.14 60.22 -10.83
CA PRO A 9 -4.53 59.84 -10.56
C PRO A 9 -4.85 58.38 -10.90
N LEU A 10 -5.77 57.81 -10.13
CA LEU A 10 -6.39 56.50 -10.34
C LEU A 10 -7.23 56.49 -11.62
N ALA A 11 -6.92 55.56 -12.54
CA ALA A 11 -7.72 55.30 -13.73
C ALA A 11 -8.82 54.27 -13.44
N ASP A 12 -9.95 54.48 -14.10
CA ASP A 12 -11.27 53.89 -13.88
C ASP A 12 -11.38 52.36 -13.90
N ASN A 13 -12.30 51.90 -13.05
CA ASN A 13 -12.94 50.59 -13.04
C ASN A 13 -13.47 50.20 -14.43
N GLN A 14 -12.93 49.12 -15.00
CA GLN A 14 -13.68 48.27 -15.92
C GLN A 14 -13.89 46.91 -15.26
N VAL A 15 -15.15 46.65 -14.93
CA VAL A 15 -15.66 45.36 -14.46
C VAL A 15 -15.61 44.36 -15.61
N PRO A 16 -14.91 43.21 -15.51
CA PRO A 16 -15.11 42.11 -16.45
C PRO A 16 -16.41 41.38 -16.10
N ALA A 17 -17.25 41.17 -17.10
CA ALA A 17 -18.47 40.38 -17.05
C ALA A 17 -18.22 38.94 -16.51
N PRO A 18 -19.22 38.30 -15.87
CA PRO A 18 -19.04 37.00 -15.23
C PRO A 18 -18.73 35.91 -16.26
N MET A 19 -17.59 35.23 -16.09
CA MET A 19 -17.31 33.99 -16.82
C MET A 19 -18.38 32.96 -16.47
N GLN A 20 -19.04 32.48 -17.53
CA GLN A 20 -20.02 31.41 -17.48
C GLN A 20 -19.40 30.11 -16.95
N ASN A 21 -20.17 29.41 -16.13
CA ASN A 21 -19.93 28.05 -15.65
C ASN A 21 -19.30 27.14 -16.70
N ILE A 22 -18.02 26.80 -16.51
CA ILE A 22 -17.45 25.59 -17.12
C ILE A 22 -17.82 24.45 -16.18
N GLN A 23 -18.86 23.70 -16.56
CA GLN A 23 -19.15 22.41 -15.95
C GLN A 23 -17.90 21.54 -16.02
N ALA A 24 -17.47 21.03 -14.86
CA ALA A 24 -16.46 19.99 -14.80
C ALA A 24 -16.96 18.81 -15.64
N GLN A 25 -16.34 18.60 -16.80
CA GLN A 25 -16.54 17.41 -17.59
C GLN A 25 -16.02 16.23 -16.76
N HIS A 26 -16.96 15.40 -16.33
CA HIS A 26 -16.72 14.12 -15.70
C HIS A 26 -15.97 13.24 -16.71
N VAL A 27 -14.68 13.05 -16.52
CA VAL A 27 -13.90 12.06 -17.29
C VAL A 27 -14.24 10.69 -16.70
N PRO A 28 -14.79 9.74 -17.47
CA PRO A 28 -15.11 8.41 -16.95
C PRO A 28 -13.84 7.72 -16.46
N GLU A 29 -13.88 7.10 -15.28
CA GLU A 29 -12.78 6.35 -14.66
C GLU A 29 -12.17 5.27 -15.58
N GLU A 30 -12.96 4.75 -16.53
CA GLU A 30 -12.51 3.82 -17.57
C GLU A 30 -11.44 4.40 -18.49
N ALA A 31 -11.49 5.70 -18.81
CA ALA A 31 -10.56 6.34 -19.73
C ALA A 31 -9.17 6.55 -19.10
N VAL A 32 -9.11 6.76 -17.79
CA VAL A 32 -7.85 6.93 -17.04
C VAL A 32 -7.15 5.58 -16.87
N MET A 33 -7.92 4.52 -16.56
CA MET A 33 -7.38 3.16 -16.42
C MET A 33 -6.92 2.55 -17.76
N ALA A 34 -7.69 2.76 -18.83
CA ALA A 34 -7.34 2.26 -20.17
C ALA A 34 -6.12 2.98 -20.77
N ALA A 35 -5.94 4.28 -20.49
CA ALA A 35 -4.78 5.04 -20.96
C ALA A 35 -3.47 4.60 -20.28
N MET A 36 -3.52 4.13 -19.03
CA MET A 36 -2.33 3.69 -18.28
C MET A 36 -1.92 2.25 -18.60
N ALA A 37 -2.87 1.37 -18.94
CA ALA A 37 -2.56 0.02 -19.42
C ALA A 37 -1.80 0.01 -20.76
N ASN A 38 -1.99 1.04 -21.59
CA ASN A 38 -1.43 1.09 -22.96
C ASN A 38 -0.05 1.77 -23.06
N GLN A 39 0.47 2.35 -21.98
CA GLN A 39 1.80 3.00 -21.97
C GLN A 39 2.92 2.10 -21.43
N ALA A 40 2.59 0.89 -20.98
CA ALA A 40 3.54 -0.09 -20.45
C ALA A 40 3.79 -1.26 -21.41
N PHE A 41 3.90 -1.03 -22.73
CA PHE A 41 4.32 -2.08 -23.66
C PHE A 41 5.01 -1.49 -24.90
N VAL A 42 6.34 -1.41 -24.87
CA VAL A 42 7.17 -1.40 -26.08
C VAL A 42 7.91 -2.74 -26.11
N GLY A 43 7.56 -3.55 -27.11
CA GLY A 43 7.96 -4.95 -27.21
C GLY A 43 9.47 -5.15 -27.40
N LEU A 44 9.99 -6.16 -26.71
CA LEU A 44 11.23 -6.84 -27.06
C LEU A 44 10.89 -8.21 -27.68
N PRO A 45 11.60 -8.65 -28.73
CA PRO A 45 11.31 -9.91 -29.41
C PRO A 45 11.72 -11.13 -28.56
N PRO A 46 11.12 -12.31 -28.81
CA PRO A 46 11.37 -13.50 -27.99
C PRO A 46 12.76 -14.08 -28.27
N THR A 47 13.67 -13.97 -27.30
CA THR A 47 14.92 -14.72 -27.29
C THR A 47 14.71 -16.10 -26.66
N GLN A 48 15.08 -17.13 -27.42
CA GLN A 48 15.05 -18.53 -27.02
C GLN A 48 16.02 -18.76 -25.85
N ILE A 49 15.50 -19.28 -24.74
CA ILE A 49 16.30 -19.71 -23.58
C ILE A 49 16.78 -21.15 -23.87
N PRO A 50 18.09 -21.46 -23.84
CA PRO A 50 18.57 -22.82 -23.97
C PRO A 50 18.41 -23.59 -22.65
N PRO A 51 18.16 -24.92 -22.67
CA PRO A 51 17.93 -25.70 -21.47
C PRO A 51 19.23 -25.88 -20.67
N THR A 52 19.25 -25.37 -19.43
CA THR A 52 20.35 -25.64 -18.50
C THR A 52 20.19 -27.06 -17.95
N GLN A 53 21.22 -27.87 -18.19
CA GLN A 53 21.30 -29.28 -17.78
C GLN A 53 21.41 -29.39 -16.25
N ILE A 54 20.55 -30.23 -15.67
CA ILE A 54 20.67 -30.71 -14.29
C ILE A 54 21.71 -31.83 -14.29
N PRO A 55 22.78 -31.80 -13.47
CA PRO A 55 23.68 -32.93 -13.35
C PRO A 55 23.02 -34.00 -12.47
N THR A 56 22.82 -35.18 -13.05
CA THR A 56 22.56 -36.44 -12.35
C THR A 56 23.82 -36.89 -11.62
N SER A 57 23.77 -37.02 -10.28
CA SER A 57 24.74 -37.80 -9.52
C SER A 57 24.05 -38.92 -8.74
N THR A 58 24.60 -40.10 -8.90
CA THR A 58 24.21 -41.42 -8.40
C THR A 58 24.13 -41.54 -6.88
N ALA A 59 23.24 -42.44 -6.44
CA ALA A 59 22.90 -42.79 -5.06
C ALA A 59 24.05 -43.45 -4.26
N ASN A 60 24.04 -43.20 -2.94
CA ASN A 60 24.19 -44.23 -1.91
C ASN A 60 23.91 -43.67 -0.49
N GLY A 61 23.11 -44.38 0.30
CA GLY A 61 23.23 -44.43 1.76
C GLY A 61 22.18 -43.70 2.61
N SER A 62 21.16 -44.46 3.03
CA SER A 62 20.32 -44.29 4.23
C SER A 62 19.89 -42.87 4.61
N ASP A 63 18.73 -42.44 4.15
CA ASP A 63 18.06 -41.28 4.72
C ASP A 63 16.67 -41.64 5.25
N SER A 64 16.52 -41.39 6.54
CA SER A 64 15.29 -41.41 7.30
C SER A 64 14.19 -40.61 6.62
N LEU A 65 12.96 -41.11 6.72
CA LEU A 65 11.74 -40.41 6.28
C LEU A 65 11.73 -38.95 6.78
N PRO A 66 11.38 -37.97 5.94
CA PRO A 66 11.36 -36.58 6.35
C PRO A 66 10.28 -36.40 7.43
N ALA A 67 10.72 -35.99 8.62
CA ALA A 67 9.83 -35.67 9.73
C ALA A 67 8.91 -34.50 9.36
N ASP A 68 7.65 -34.65 9.75
CA ASP A 68 6.60 -33.65 9.62
C ASP A 68 7.05 -32.31 10.25
N LYS A 69 7.14 -31.23 9.45
CA LYS A 69 7.58 -29.90 9.92
C LYS A 69 6.53 -29.16 10.76
N SER A 70 5.57 -29.87 11.36
CA SER A 70 4.44 -29.29 12.09
C SER A 70 4.68 -29.15 13.60
N THR A 71 5.81 -29.64 14.12
CA THR A 71 6.11 -29.60 15.56
C THR A 71 7.17 -28.54 15.88
N VAL A 72 6.76 -27.44 16.52
CA VAL A 72 7.66 -26.47 17.15
C VAL A 72 8.55 -27.22 18.14
N SER A 73 9.87 -27.13 18.01
CA SER A 73 10.81 -27.86 18.85
C SER A 73 10.72 -27.41 20.32
N ALA A 74 11.08 -28.28 21.28
CA ALA A 74 11.01 -27.95 22.70
C ALA A 74 11.82 -26.69 23.07
N ASP A 75 12.96 -26.49 22.42
CA ASP A 75 13.80 -25.30 22.59
C ASP A 75 13.13 -24.03 22.04
N GLU A 76 12.37 -24.14 20.95
CA GLU A 76 11.58 -23.03 20.40
C GLU A 76 10.38 -22.71 21.28
N VAL A 77 9.72 -23.73 21.84
CA VAL A 77 8.65 -23.52 22.82
C VAL A 77 9.18 -22.77 24.04
N ALA A 78 10.39 -23.09 24.53
CA ALA A 78 11.00 -22.38 25.64
C ALA A 78 11.38 -20.93 25.28
N LEU A 79 11.97 -20.70 24.10
CA LEU A 79 12.36 -19.37 23.63
C LEU A 79 11.14 -18.44 23.45
N TYR A 80 10.07 -18.97 22.86
CA TYR A 80 8.85 -18.23 22.55
C TYR A 80 7.75 -18.39 23.61
N ASP A 81 8.02 -18.98 24.79
CA ASP A 81 7.00 -19.28 25.80
C ASP A 81 6.11 -18.07 26.12
N ARG A 82 6.71 -16.89 26.33
CA ARG A 82 5.96 -15.65 26.60
C ARG A 82 5.08 -15.21 25.43
N GLN A 83 5.55 -15.41 24.20
CA GLN A 83 4.83 -15.07 22.98
C GLN A 83 3.69 -16.06 22.71
N ILE A 84 3.96 -17.36 22.87
CA ILE A 84 2.98 -18.45 22.76
C ILE A 84 1.86 -18.29 23.79
N ARG A 85 2.14 -17.82 25.01
CA ARG A 85 1.10 -17.51 26.00
C ARG A 85 0.14 -16.40 25.55
N LEU A 86 0.59 -15.50 24.67
CA LEU A 86 -0.20 -14.38 24.19
C LEU A 86 -1.10 -14.77 23.01
N TRP A 87 -0.56 -15.43 21.99
CA TRP A 87 -1.30 -15.73 20.75
C TRP A 87 -1.50 -17.22 20.46
N GLY A 88 -0.96 -18.11 21.28
CA GLY A 88 -1.11 -19.55 21.15
C GLY A 88 -0.11 -20.21 20.20
N ILE A 89 0.04 -21.52 20.33
CA ILE A 89 1.05 -22.30 19.60
C ILE A 89 0.75 -22.36 18.09
N ALA A 90 -0.52 -22.40 17.70
CA ALA A 90 -0.93 -22.44 16.30
C ALA A 90 -0.58 -21.14 15.57
N ALA A 91 -0.76 -19.99 16.22
CA ALA A 91 -0.35 -18.70 15.66
C ALA A 91 1.18 -18.62 15.52
N GLN A 92 1.92 -19.07 16.54
CA GLN A 92 3.39 -19.12 16.47
C GLN A 92 3.88 -19.99 15.31
N ALA A 93 3.27 -21.15 15.08
CA ALA A 93 3.62 -22.03 13.97
C ALA A 93 3.38 -21.37 12.61
N LYS A 94 2.30 -20.57 12.45
CA LYS A 94 2.08 -19.79 11.22
C LYS A 94 3.14 -18.70 11.03
N ILE A 95 3.46 -17.97 12.10
CA ILE A 95 4.51 -16.93 12.09
C ILE A 95 5.85 -17.55 11.67
N GLN A 96 6.25 -18.68 12.25
CA GLN A 96 7.51 -19.38 11.92
C GLN A 96 7.59 -19.92 10.50
N ASN A 97 6.45 -20.16 9.84
CA ASN A 97 6.42 -20.62 8.46
C ASN A 97 6.29 -19.50 7.44
N SER A 98 6.24 -18.23 7.89
CA SER A 98 6.04 -17.08 7.00
C SER A 98 7.34 -16.55 6.39
N SER A 99 7.22 -16.01 5.18
CA SER A 99 8.27 -15.30 4.46
C SER A 99 7.90 -13.84 4.26
N VAL A 100 8.78 -12.92 4.69
CA VAL A 100 8.55 -11.47 4.62
C VAL A 100 9.61 -10.81 3.74
N LEU A 101 9.17 -9.93 2.84
CA LEU A 101 10.03 -9.00 2.10
C LEU A 101 9.97 -7.63 2.74
N LEU A 102 11.13 -7.02 3.00
CA LEU A 102 11.26 -5.67 3.53
C LEU A 102 12.14 -4.83 2.60
N ILE A 103 11.57 -3.74 2.07
CA ILE A 103 12.15 -2.92 1.01
C ILE A 103 12.57 -1.57 1.58
N THR A 104 13.81 -1.16 1.32
CA THR A 104 14.51 0.04 1.83
C THR A 104 14.93 -0.08 3.31
N MET A 105 16.19 -0.41 3.57
CA MET A 105 16.74 -0.66 4.92
C MET A 105 17.26 0.62 5.62
N ARG A 106 16.34 1.53 5.93
CA ARG A 106 16.57 2.74 6.77
C ARG A 106 16.04 2.54 8.21
N ALA A 107 16.06 3.55 9.07
CA ALA A 107 15.77 3.37 10.51
C ALA A 107 14.42 2.72 10.80
N LEU A 108 13.36 3.13 10.07
CA LEU A 108 12.02 2.55 10.20
C LEU A 108 12.03 1.04 9.91
N ALA A 109 12.63 0.64 8.78
CA ALA A 109 12.78 -0.76 8.41
C ALA A 109 13.64 -1.54 9.41
N GLY A 110 14.65 -0.90 10.03
CA GLY A 110 15.44 -1.52 11.10
C GLY A 110 14.61 -1.95 12.30
N GLU A 111 13.70 -1.07 12.74
CA GLU A 111 12.77 -1.35 13.83
C GLU A 111 11.77 -2.45 13.46
N ILE A 112 11.21 -2.41 12.24
CA ILE A 112 10.32 -3.45 11.73
C ILE A 112 11.06 -4.81 11.70
N ALA A 113 12.24 -4.85 11.08
CA ALA A 113 13.05 -6.06 10.94
C ALA A 113 13.40 -6.67 12.30
N LYS A 114 13.85 -5.86 13.26
CA LYS A 114 14.15 -6.32 14.63
C LYS A 114 12.94 -6.97 15.27
N ASN A 115 11.77 -6.35 15.21
CA ASN A 115 10.55 -6.89 15.83
C ASN A 115 10.10 -8.19 15.17
N LEU A 116 10.13 -8.27 13.83
CA LEU A 116 9.76 -9.49 13.10
C LEU A 116 10.74 -10.64 13.36
N VAL A 117 12.05 -10.36 13.39
CA VAL A 117 13.09 -11.36 13.68
C VAL A 117 12.97 -11.88 15.11
N LEU A 118 12.70 -11.01 16.10
CA LEU A 118 12.47 -11.42 17.49
C LEU A 118 11.16 -12.19 17.70
N ALA A 119 10.15 -11.94 16.87
CA ALA A 119 8.91 -12.72 16.83
C ALA A 119 9.09 -14.12 16.21
N GLY A 120 10.19 -14.33 15.50
CA GLY A 120 10.55 -15.63 14.95
C GLY A 120 9.84 -15.98 13.65
N ILE A 121 9.75 -15.03 12.71
CA ILE A 121 9.30 -15.32 11.33
C ILE A 121 10.22 -16.34 10.64
N GLY A 122 9.75 -17.04 9.61
CA GLY A 122 10.52 -18.09 8.94
C GLY A 122 11.68 -17.59 8.09
N SER A 123 11.46 -16.48 7.37
CA SER A 123 12.51 -15.80 6.61
C SER A 123 12.21 -14.31 6.42
N LEU A 124 13.27 -13.51 6.42
CA LEU A 124 13.24 -12.08 6.09
C LEU A 124 14.19 -11.80 4.93
N THR A 125 13.66 -11.32 3.82
CA THR A 125 14.46 -10.81 2.69
C THR A 125 14.54 -9.30 2.76
N LEU A 126 15.75 -8.78 2.81
CA LEU A 126 16.05 -7.35 2.79
C LEU A 126 16.37 -6.92 1.36
N LEU A 127 15.59 -6.01 0.80
CA LEU A 127 15.79 -5.45 -0.54
C LEU A 127 16.15 -3.96 -0.44
N ASP A 128 17.40 -3.62 -0.73
CA ASP A 128 17.87 -2.23 -0.78
C ASP A 128 19.07 -2.14 -1.71
N ASP A 129 19.09 -1.21 -2.66
CA ASP A 129 20.22 -0.98 -3.56
C ASP A 129 21.18 0.10 -3.06
N SER A 130 20.80 0.86 -2.03
CA SER A 130 21.52 2.04 -1.58
C SER A 130 22.71 1.71 -0.67
N PRO A 131 23.79 2.51 -0.72
CA PRO A 131 24.87 2.42 0.23
C PRO A 131 24.50 3.07 1.58
N VAL A 132 25.16 2.63 2.64
CA VAL A 132 25.16 3.29 3.95
C VAL A 132 25.78 4.67 3.82
N THR A 133 25.08 5.66 4.34
CA THR A 133 25.48 7.05 4.46
C THR A 133 25.69 7.42 5.92
N GLU A 134 26.35 8.55 6.20
CA GLU A 134 26.53 9.04 7.57
C GLU A 134 25.21 9.28 8.30
N GLY A 135 24.17 9.73 7.57
CA GLY A 135 22.84 9.94 8.13
C GLY A 135 22.21 8.66 8.66
N ASP A 136 22.50 7.50 8.05
CA ASP A 136 21.98 6.21 8.49
C ASP A 136 22.53 5.84 9.88
N LEU A 137 23.79 6.18 10.20
CA LEU A 137 24.44 5.83 11.47
C LEU A 137 23.78 6.47 12.70
N GLY A 138 23.07 7.58 12.52
CA GLY A 138 22.40 8.30 13.61
C GLY A 138 21.07 7.67 14.05
N ALA A 139 20.40 6.93 13.16
CA ALA A 139 19.05 6.42 13.39
C ALA A 139 18.91 4.89 13.20
N GLN A 140 19.80 4.25 12.43
CA GLN A 140 19.78 2.82 12.15
C GLN A 140 20.72 2.05 13.08
N PHE A 141 20.20 1.52 14.18
CA PHE A 141 20.98 0.81 15.20
C PHE A 141 21.54 -0.55 14.74
N LEU A 142 21.08 -1.10 13.61
CA LEU A 142 21.59 -2.36 13.06
C LEU A 142 22.94 -2.20 12.35
N ILE A 143 23.35 -0.97 12.05
CA ILE A 143 24.60 -0.64 11.37
C ILE A 143 25.53 0.00 12.41
N SER A 144 26.74 -0.51 12.56
CA SER A 144 27.65 -0.06 13.62
C SER A 144 28.64 0.97 13.09
N ALA A 145 28.74 2.11 13.77
CA ALA A 145 29.74 3.14 13.44
C ALA A 145 31.20 2.68 13.62
N GLY A 146 31.44 1.55 14.30
CA GLY A 146 32.80 1.03 14.55
C GLY A 146 33.38 0.17 13.43
N VAL A 147 32.57 -0.19 12.44
CA VAL A 147 32.99 -0.90 11.23
C VAL A 147 32.94 0.11 10.08
N ASN A 148 33.85 0.06 9.11
CA ASN A 148 33.81 0.89 7.91
C ASN A 148 32.62 0.50 7.00
N ASP A 149 31.40 0.54 7.53
CA ASP A 149 30.15 0.15 6.86
C ASP A 149 29.69 1.24 5.89
N ILE A 150 30.16 2.49 6.05
CA ILE A 150 29.89 3.58 5.10
C ILE A 150 30.32 3.16 3.70
N GLY A 151 29.40 3.29 2.74
CA GLY A 151 29.61 2.86 1.35
C GLY A 151 29.27 1.38 1.08
N GLN A 152 29.15 0.54 2.10
CA GLN A 152 28.57 -0.80 1.93
C GLN A 152 27.07 -0.68 1.64
N ASN A 153 26.49 -1.66 0.95
CA ASN A 153 25.04 -1.74 0.79
C ASN A 153 24.32 -1.86 2.16
N ARG A 154 23.26 -1.07 2.39
CA ARG A 154 22.54 -1.01 3.67
C ARG A 154 21.95 -2.34 4.10
N ALA A 155 21.31 -3.07 3.19
CA ALA A 155 20.73 -4.37 3.50
C ALA A 155 21.81 -5.40 3.90
N LYS A 156 22.97 -5.38 3.22
CA LYS A 156 24.13 -6.20 3.61
C LYS A 156 24.65 -5.83 4.99
N ALA A 157 24.84 -4.54 5.28
CA ALA A 157 25.34 -4.06 6.56
C ALA A 157 24.44 -4.48 7.73
N ALA A 158 23.11 -4.33 7.57
CA ALA A 158 22.14 -4.69 8.61
C ALA A 158 21.96 -6.22 8.81
N SER A 159 22.20 -7.02 7.77
CA SER A 159 21.90 -8.47 7.78
C SER A 159 22.63 -9.25 8.88
N ALA A 160 23.89 -8.89 9.17
CA ALA A 160 24.71 -9.57 10.16
C ALA A 160 24.19 -9.35 11.59
N ALA A 161 23.70 -8.14 11.90
CA ALA A 161 23.10 -7.84 13.19
C ALA A 161 21.75 -8.58 13.36
N LEU A 162 20.93 -8.60 12.31
CA LEU A 162 19.65 -9.31 12.32
C LEU A 162 19.81 -10.82 12.52
N ALA A 163 20.76 -11.45 11.82
CA ALA A 163 21.04 -12.88 11.98
C ALA A 163 21.50 -13.23 13.41
N LYS A 164 22.17 -12.30 14.11
CA LYS A 164 22.55 -12.49 15.52
C LYS A 164 21.37 -12.37 16.49
N LEU A 165 20.36 -11.56 16.17
CA LEU A 165 19.17 -11.40 17.03
C LEU A 165 18.39 -12.71 17.16
N ASN A 166 18.25 -13.45 16.07
CA ASN A 166 17.59 -14.75 16.09
C ASN A 166 18.14 -15.67 14.98
N PRO A 167 19.07 -16.59 15.32
CA PRO A 167 19.68 -17.51 14.35
C PRO A 167 18.69 -18.47 13.67
N ARG A 168 17.44 -18.57 14.15
CA ARG A 168 16.40 -19.42 13.56
C ARG A 168 15.70 -18.75 12.38
N VAL A 169 15.81 -17.42 12.25
CA VAL A 169 15.22 -16.67 11.14
C VAL A 169 16.21 -16.63 9.99
N ARG A 170 15.80 -17.07 8.80
CA ARG A 170 16.65 -17.01 7.61
C ARG A 170 16.66 -15.59 7.06
N ILE A 171 17.82 -14.94 7.10
CA ILE A 171 18.01 -13.60 6.55
C ILE A 171 18.57 -13.72 5.13
N HIS A 172 17.88 -13.12 4.17
CA HIS A 172 18.33 -13.00 2.78
C HIS A 172 18.55 -11.53 2.44
N VAL A 173 19.46 -11.27 1.50
CA VAL A 173 19.78 -9.92 1.03
C VAL A 173 19.70 -9.89 -0.48
N ASP A 174 18.95 -8.93 -1.00
CA ASP A 174 18.84 -8.60 -2.40
C ASP A 174 19.27 -7.13 -2.57
N THR A 175 20.31 -6.90 -3.36
CA THR A 175 20.91 -5.56 -3.52
C THR A 175 20.52 -4.88 -4.82
N GLU A 176 19.54 -5.43 -5.54
CA GLU A 176 19.01 -4.79 -6.73
C GLU A 176 17.94 -3.76 -6.37
N ARG A 177 17.58 -2.92 -7.35
CA ARG A 177 16.49 -1.96 -7.19
C ARG A 177 15.16 -2.67 -7.18
N VAL A 178 14.24 -2.20 -6.34
CA VAL A 178 12.84 -2.67 -6.39
C VAL A 178 12.20 -2.43 -7.77
N THR A 179 12.59 -1.35 -8.45
CA THR A 179 12.07 -1.01 -9.78
C THR A 179 12.54 -1.94 -10.89
N SER A 180 13.57 -2.77 -10.66
CA SER A 180 13.98 -3.81 -11.62
C SER A 180 13.26 -5.15 -11.39
N LYS A 181 12.42 -5.27 -10.35
CA LYS A 181 11.69 -6.51 -10.04
C LYS A 181 10.36 -6.55 -10.79
N GLY A 182 10.12 -7.65 -11.50
CA GLY A 182 8.82 -7.91 -12.10
C GLY A 182 7.78 -8.39 -11.08
N PRO A 183 6.47 -8.39 -11.43
CA PRO A 183 5.41 -8.79 -10.51
C PRO A 183 5.58 -10.18 -9.89
N GLY A 184 6.13 -11.13 -10.64
CA GLY A 184 6.38 -12.50 -10.16
C GLY A 184 7.38 -12.61 -9.01
N TYR A 185 8.24 -11.60 -8.80
CA TYR A 185 9.18 -11.56 -7.68
C TYR A 185 8.44 -11.57 -6.33
N PHE A 186 7.33 -10.84 -6.24
CA PHE A 186 6.57 -10.67 -4.99
C PHE A 186 5.79 -11.93 -4.60
N ALA A 187 5.60 -12.89 -5.51
CA ALA A 187 4.87 -14.13 -5.25
C ALA A 187 5.52 -15.03 -4.19
N GLY A 188 6.84 -14.90 -3.99
CA GLY A 188 7.62 -15.71 -3.05
C GLY A 188 7.48 -15.31 -1.58
N PHE A 189 6.71 -14.27 -1.27
CA PHE A 189 6.54 -13.72 0.08
C PHE A 189 5.09 -13.81 0.51
N ASP A 190 4.84 -13.95 1.81
CA ASP A 190 3.49 -13.90 2.39
C ASP A 190 3.09 -12.45 2.66
N VAL A 191 4.07 -11.64 3.11
CA VAL A 191 3.90 -10.21 3.38
C VAL A 191 5.02 -9.41 2.71
N VAL A 192 4.66 -8.33 2.03
CA VAL A 192 5.59 -7.37 1.44
C VAL A 192 5.44 -6.04 2.16
N ILE A 193 6.54 -5.53 2.70
CA ILE A 193 6.61 -4.27 3.43
C ILE A 193 7.54 -3.35 2.66
N ALA A 194 7.02 -2.22 2.18
CA ALA A 194 7.79 -1.19 1.50
C ALA A 194 7.89 0.06 2.36
N THR A 195 9.11 0.55 2.60
CA THR A 195 9.31 1.79 3.37
C THR A 195 10.02 2.86 2.54
N ASP A 196 9.69 4.12 2.80
CA ASP A 196 10.40 5.30 2.29
C ASP A 196 10.60 5.32 0.76
N LEU A 197 9.62 4.79 0.01
CA LEU A 197 9.57 4.83 -1.46
C LEU A 197 8.64 5.93 -1.97
N SER A 198 8.72 6.20 -3.29
CA SER A 198 7.78 7.09 -3.95
C SER A 198 6.36 6.51 -4.00
N PRO A 199 5.31 7.38 -4.07
CA PRO A 199 3.93 6.92 -4.21
C PRO A 199 3.69 6.01 -5.43
N ASP A 200 4.38 6.26 -6.55
CA ASP A 200 4.31 5.40 -7.73
C ASP A 200 4.86 4.00 -7.45
N SER A 201 5.98 3.92 -6.73
CA SER A 201 6.58 2.64 -6.34
C SER A 201 5.66 1.87 -5.40
N PHE A 202 5.05 2.53 -4.41
CA PHE A 202 4.03 1.90 -3.55
C PHE A 202 2.85 1.38 -4.37
N ASN A 203 2.36 2.15 -5.36
CA ASN A 203 1.27 1.72 -6.22
C ASN A 203 1.62 0.49 -7.06
N ILE A 204 2.81 0.48 -7.68
CA ILE A 204 3.30 -0.63 -8.50
C ILE A 204 3.43 -1.90 -7.66
N ILE A 205 4.07 -1.81 -6.48
CA ILE A 205 4.27 -2.95 -5.58
C ILE A 205 2.93 -3.44 -5.02
N ASN A 206 2.03 -2.53 -4.64
CA ASN A 206 0.70 -2.89 -4.17
C ASN A 206 -0.12 -3.61 -5.25
N THR A 207 -0.05 -3.14 -6.49
CA THR A 207 -0.72 -3.81 -7.62
C THR A 207 -0.12 -5.20 -7.86
N ALA A 208 1.21 -5.31 -7.85
CA ALA A 208 1.90 -6.59 -8.04
C ALA A 208 1.60 -7.60 -6.92
N THR A 209 1.55 -7.16 -5.67
CA THR A 209 1.19 -8.01 -4.52
C THR A 209 -0.25 -8.49 -4.61
N ARG A 210 -1.19 -7.64 -5.00
CA ARG A 210 -2.57 -8.05 -5.28
C ARG A 210 -2.68 -9.11 -6.37
N LEU A 211 -1.97 -8.95 -7.49
CA LEU A 211 -1.95 -9.94 -8.58
C LEU A 211 -1.46 -11.32 -8.11
N ASN A 212 -0.63 -11.36 -7.07
CA ASN A 212 -0.10 -12.58 -6.48
C ASN A 212 -0.81 -12.98 -5.17
N SER A 213 -1.91 -12.32 -4.82
CA SER A 213 -2.68 -12.54 -3.58
C SER A 213 -1.83 -12.42 -2.30
N LYS A 214 -0.93 -11.42 -2.26
CA LYS A 214 -0.01 -11.17 -1.13
C LYS A 214 -0.40 -9.93 -0.35
N ALA A 215 -0.20 -9.99 0.96
CA ALA A 215 -0.42 -8.86 1.85
C ALA A 215 0.65 -7.78 1.62
N PHE A 216 0.23 -6.53 1.66
CA PHE A 216 1.10 -5.39 1.42
C PHE A 216 0.99 -4.34 2.52
N TYR A 217 2.15 -3.80 2.91
CA TYR A 217 2.27 -2.64 3.77
C TYR A 217 3.15 -1.58 3.12
N ALA A 218 2.74 -0.33 3.21
CA ALA A 218 3.58 0.82 2.92
C ALA A 218 3.76 1.66 4.17
N ALA A 219 4.95 2.18 4.43
CA ALA A 219 5.18 3.07 5.55
C ALA A 219 6.30 4.08 5.27
N GLY A 220 6.36 5.13 6.07
CA GLY A 220 7.43 6.11 5.98
C GLY A 220 7.42 7.06 7.16
N THR A 221 8.56 7.71 7.39
CA THR A 221 8.72 8.72 8.45
C THR A 221 9.30 10.02 7.91
N HIS A 222 8.85 11.13 8.47
CA HIS A 222 9.28 12.49 8.18
C HIS A 222 9.40 13.26 9.49
N GLY A 223 10.57 13.15 10.12
CA GLY A 223 10.87 13.73 11.42
C GLY A 223 9.88 13.25 12.49
N LEU A 224 9.09 14.18 13.02
CA LEU A 224 8.04 13.90 14.03
C LEU A 224 6.80 13.19 13.47
N TYR A 225 6.68 13.00 12.16
CA TYR A 225 5.49 12.43 11.52
C TYR A 225 5.78 11.08 10.88
N GLY A 226 4.76 10.24 10.75
CA GLY A 226 4.88 8.98 10.02
C GLY A 226 3.54 8.41 9.62
N PHE A 227 3.56 7.40 8.76
CA PHE A 227 2.35 6.70 8.35
C PHE A 227 2.57 5.20 8.19
N ILE A 228 1.48 4.45 8.30
CA ILE A 228 1.40 3.04 7.94
C ILE A 228 0.17 2.88 7.08
N PHE A 229 0.31 2.24 5.93
CA PHE A 229 -0.77 1.78 5.08
C PHE A 229 -0.75 0.26 5.03
N SER A 230 -1.93 -0.36 5.04
CA SER A 230 -2.11 -1.80 4.92
C SER A 230 -3.10 -2.10 3.80
N ASP A 231 -2.77 -3.08 2.97
CA ASP A 231 -3.66 -3.71 2.01
C ASP A 231 -3.51 -5.22 2.08
N LEU A 232 -4.43 -5.86 2.81
CA LEU A 232 -4.46 -7.31 2.97
C LEU A 232 -5.37 -8.00 1.95
N ILE A 233 -5.92 -7.23 0.98
CA ILE A 233 -6.95 -7.68 0.04
C ILE A 233 -8.23 -8.07 0.80
N GLU A 234 -8.27 -9.29 1.32
CA GLU A 234 -9.28 -9.81 2.25
C GLU A 234 -8.57 -10.56 3.35
N HIS A 235 -8.85 -10.21 4.61
CA HIS A 235 -8.20 -10.85 5.75
C HIS A 235 -9.21 -11.39 6.74
N ASP A 236 -9.15 -12.71 6.95
CA ASP A 236 -9.93 -13.41 7.97
C ASP A 236 -9.12 -13.56 9.25
N TYR A 237 -9.69 -13.16 10.38
CA TYR A 237 -9.10 -13.28 11.70
C TYR A 237 -10.11 -13.75 12.73
N VAL A 238 -9.61 -14.30 13.83
CA VAL A 238 -10.42 -14.86 14.91
C VAL A 238 -10.27 -14.03 16.17
N ILE A 239 -11.39 -13.65 16.77
CA ILE A 239 -11.44 -13.06 18.11
C ILE A 239 -12.07 -14.08 19.06
N GLU A 240 -11.32 -14.46 20.10
CA GLU A 240 -11.84 -15.22 21.23
C GLU A 240 -12.26 -14.26 22.34
N ARG A 241 -13.49 -14.43 22.84
CA ARG A 241 -14.04 -13.63 23.94
C ARG A 241 -14.99 -14.43 24.81
N GLU A 242 -15.26 -13.96 26.02
CA GLU A 242 -16.35 -14.52 26.81
C GLU A 242 -17.68 -14.29 26.10
N ALA A 243 -18.55 -15.31 26.10
CA ALA A 243 -19.82 -15.26 25.42
C ALA A 243 -20.72 -14.16 26.01
N SER A 244 -21.26 -13.31 25.15
CA SER A 244 -22.24 -12.31 25.56
C SER A 244 -23.60 -12.96 25.81
N ASN A 245 -24.43 -12.33 26.65
CA ASN A 245 -25.84 -12.70 26.80
C ASN A 245 -26.63 -12.51 25.48
N ILE A 246 -26.13 -11.67 24.57
CA ILE A 246 -26.72 -11.45 23.25
C ILE A 246 -25.99 -12.34 22.23
N PRO A 247 -26.68 -13.26 21.54
CA PRO A 247 -26.04 -14.14 20.57
C PRO A 247 -25.48 -13.34 19.38
N THR A 248 -24.22 -13.63 19.06
CA THR A 248 -23.55 -13.06 17.88
C THR A 248 -23.97 -13.87 16.64
N HIS A 249 -24.46 -13.19 15.60
CA HIS A 249 -24.81 -13.83 14.32
C HIS A 249 -23.91 -13.31 13.20
N PRO A 250 -23.66 -14.13 12.16
CA PRO A 250 -23.02 -13.67 10.93
C PRO A 250 -23.76 -12.48 10.34
N LYS A 251 -23.08 -11.35 10.19
CA LYS A 251 -23.62 -10.11 9.64
C LYS A 251 -22.50 -9.19 9.19
N GLN A 252 -22.82 -8.28 8.27
CA GLN A 252 -21.94 -7.17 7.96
C GLN A 252 -21.99 -6.13 9.11
N GLU A 253 -20.85 -5.80 9.69
CA GLU A 253 -20.74 -4.83 10.79
C GLU A 253 -20.43 -3.42 10.26
N THR A 254 -19.54 -3.32 9.27
CA THR A 254 -19.20 -2.08 8.58
C THR A 254 -19.05 -2.39 7.09
N ARG A 255 -18.80 -1.36 6.27
CA ARG A 255 -18.52 -1.55 4.84
C ARG A 255 -17.32 -2.47 4.59
N THR A 256 -16.29 -2.38 5.44
CA THR A 256 -15.06 -3.19 5.34
C THR A 256 -15.14 -4.50 6.13
N ARG A 257 -15.95 -4.57 7.18
CA ARG A 257 -15.93 -5.66 8.17
C ARG A 257 -17.21 -6.49 8.18
N SER A 258 -17.06 -7.81 8.17
CA SER A 258 -18.17 -8.76 8.34
C SER A 258 -17.83 -9.88 9.33
N ILE A 259 -18.85 -10.38 10.03
CA ILE A 259 -18.78 -11.60 10.84
C ILE A 259 -19.16 -12.77 9.94
N LEU A 260 -18.25 -13.73 9.79
CA LEU A 260 -18.46 -14.91 8.96
C LEU A 260 -19.04 -16.07 9.76
N THR A 261 -18.36 -16.45 10.85
CA THR A 261 -18.77 -17.60 11.67
C THR A 261 -18.60 -17.30 13.15
N VAL A 262 -19.43 -17.94 13.97
CA VAL A 262 -19.38 -17.85 15.43
C VAL A 262 -19.43 -19.27 15.96
N GLN A 263 -18.36 -19.68 16.65
CA GLN A 263 -18.26 -20.97 17.30
C GLN A 263 -18.26 -20.76 18.81
N ARG A 264 -19.05 -21.55 19.53
CA ARG A 264 -19.17 -21.45 20.98
C ARG A 264 -18.59 -22.70 21.63
N LYS A 265 -17.70 -22.51 22.60
CA LYS A 265 -17.10 -23.59 23.37
C LYS A 265 -17.37 -23.35 24.85
N THR A 266 -18.02 -24.31 25.51
CA THR A 266 -18.24 -24.26 26.96
C THR A 266 -17.21 -25.17 27.63
N THR A 267 -16.37 -24.59 28.49
CA THR A 267 -15.39 -25.33 29.30
C THR A 267 -15.66 -25.03 30.77
N GLY A 268 -16.32 -25.97 31.47
CA GLY A 268 -16.78 -25.76 32.84
C GLY A 268 -17.89 -24.70 32.92
N SER A 269 -17.71 -23.69 33.78
CA SER A 269 -18.65 -22.56 33.94
C SER A 269 -18.45 -21.42 32.94
N LYS A 270 -17.35 -21.42 32.18
CA LYS A 270 -17.04 -20.38 31.21
C LYS A 270 -17.43 -20.82 29.80
N THR A 271 -18.21 -19.99 29.13
CA THR A 271 -18.54 -20.14 27.72
C THR A 271 -17.76 -19.10 26.94
N THR A 272 -16.88 -19.54 26.05
CA THR A 272 -16.13 -18.67 25.14
C THR A 272 -16.73 -18.73 23.74
N GLU A 273 -16.77 -17.58 23.08
CA GLU A 273 -17.12 -17.43 21.67
C GLU A 273 -15.86 -17.13 20.86
N SER A 274 -15.63 -17.95 19.84
CA SER A 274 -14.66 -17.72 18.78
C SER A 274 -15.41 -17.14 17.59
N VAL A 275 -15.14 -15.88 17.26
CA VAL A 275 -15.84 -15.12 16.21
C VAL A 275 -14.85 -14.88 15.08
N THR A 276 -15.09 -15.51 13.93
CA THR A 276 -14.33 -15.26 12.70
C THR A 276 -14.89 -14.05 11.99
N LYS A 277 -14.04 -13.07 11.71
CA LYS A 277 -14.37 -11.85 11.00
C LYS A 277 -13.51 -11.71 9.75
N ARG A 278 -14.05 -11.04 8.73
CA ARG A 278 -13.35 -10.64 7.51
C ARG A 278 -13.22 -9.13 7.45
N GLU A 279 -12.07 -8.65 7.03
CA GLU A 279 -11.81 -7.25 6.67
C GLU A 279 -11.44 -7.15 5.19
N LEU A 280 -11.97 -6.13 4.52
CA LEU A 280 -11.76 -5.85 3.10
C LEU A 280 -10.93 -4.57 2.93
N TYR A 281 -10.06 -4.56 1.92
CA TYR A 281 -9.11 -3.47 1.69
C TYR A 281 -9.23 -2.84 0.30
N SER A 282 -8.80 -1.59 0.18
CA SER A 282 -8.56 -0.87 -1.09
C SER A 282 -7.08 -0.82 -1.40
N THR A 283 -6.74 -0.58 -2.66
CA THR A 283 -5.35 -0.34 -3.09
C THR A 283 -4.79 0.97 -2.55
N TRP A 284 -3.47 1.10 -2.56
CA TRP A 284 -2.75 2.32 -2.23
C TRP A 284 -3.28 3.51 -3.02
N LEU A 285 -3.41 3.38 -4.35
CA LEU A 285 -3.90 4.45 -5.23
C LEU A 285 -5.28 4.98 -4.81
N LEU A 286 -6.16 4.08 -4.37
CA LEU A 286 -7.52 4.43 -3.96
C LEU A 286 -7.56 5.02 -2.53
N ALA A 287 -6.70 4.57 -1.64
CA ALA A 287 -6.67 5.02 -0.25
C ALA A 287 -5.87 6.32 -0.05
N SER A 288 -4.80 6.51 -0.81
CA SER A 288 -3.81 7.56 -0.59
C SER A 288 -4.36 8.94 -0.89
N ASP A 289 -5.18 9.09 -1.93
CA ASP A 289 -5.73 10.40 -2.32
C ASP A 289 -7.27 10.46 -2.45
N PRO A 290 -7.94 9.63 -3.28
CA PRO A 290 -9.36 9.84 -3.60
C PRO A 290 -10.31 9.44 -2.45
N ALA A 291 -9.85 8.62 -1.49
CA ALA A 291 -10.66 8.24 -0.34
C ALA A 291 -11.03 9.46 0.55
N ALA A 292 -12.32 9.59 0.85
CA ALA A 292 -12.84 10.50 1.85
C ALA A 292 -12.66 9.92 3.27
N LEU A 293 -12.90 10.75 4.29
CA LEU A 293 -13.04 10.25 5.66
C LEU A 293 -14.35 9.45 5.79
N PRO A 294 -14.40 8.46 6.69
CA PRO A 294 -15.64 7.74 6.99
C PRO A 294 -16.76 8.68 7.42
N ASP A 295 -18.00 8.32 7.09
CA ASP A 295 -19.20 9.10 7.43
C ASP A 295 -19.27 9.49 8.91
N GLU A 296 -18.78 8.63 9.81
CA GLU A 296 -18.76 8.91 11.25
C GLU A 296 -18.01 10.21 11.60
N TYR A 297 -17.00 10.59 10.81
CA TYR A 297 -16.29 11.86 10.95
C TYR A 297 -17.13 13.01 10.39
N LEU A 298 -17.71 12.83 9.19
CA LEU A 298 -18.45 13.87 8.47
C LEU A 298 -19.66 14.39 9.24
N HIS A 299 -20.31 13.54 10.04
CA HIS A 299 -21.46 13.92 10.87
C HIS A 299 -21.09 14.64 12.17
N SER A 300 -19.80 14.72 12.52
CA SER A 300 -19.35 15.32 13.79
C SER A 300 -18.20 16.29 13.59
N ARG A 301 -18.51 17.60 13.71
CA ARG A 301 -17.48 18.65 13.67
C ARG A 301 -16.38 18.45 14.71
N ARG A 302 -16.70 17.84 15.87
CA ARG A 302 -15.70 17.49 16.89
C ARG A 302 -14.73 16.43 16.38
N ARG A 303 -15.22 15.38 15.71
CA ARG A 303 -14.37 14.33 15.12
C ARG A 303 -13.53 14.84 13.96
N LEU A 304 -14.08 15.73 13.12
CA LEU A 304 -13.29 16.40 12.08
C LEU A 304 -12.14 17.21 12.69
N LYS A 305 -12.38 17.93 13.80
CA LYS A 305 -11.32 18.68 14.50
C LYS A 305 -10.26 17.81 15.16
N SER A 306 -10.56 16.55 15.49
CA SER A 306 -9.58 15.63 16.06
C SER A 306 -8.66 15.01 14.99
N VAL A 307 -9.06 15.01 13.71
CA VAL A 307 -8.18 14.52 12.63
C VAL A 307 -6.90 15.37 12.61
N THR A 308 -5.75 14.70 12.61
CA THR A 308 -4.47 15.41 12.52
C THR A 308 -4.31 16.05 11.13
N PRO A 309 -3.85 17.31 11.04
CA PRO A 309 -3.52 17.92 9.74
C PRO A 309 -2.35 17.20 9.05
N ALA A 310 -1.59 16.35 9.75
CA ALA A 310 -0.54 15.51 9.17
C ALA A 310 -1.07 14.65 8.02
N LEU A 311 -2.32 14.15 8.10
CA LEU A 311 -2.93 13.39 7.00
C LEU A 311 -3.03 14.21 5.72
N SER A 312 -3.48 15.47 5.82
CA SER A 312 -3.56 16.38 4.66
C SER A 312 -2.19 16.72 4.10
N CYS A 313 -1.20 16.94 4.98
CA CYS A 313 0.17 17.24 4.60
C CYS A 313 0.88 16.05 3.95
N LEU A 314 0.65 14.82 4.43
CA LEU A 314 1.19 13.59 3.82
C LEU A 314 0.60 13.37 2.42
N ARG A 315 -0.72 13.54 2.24
CA ARG A 315 -1.35 13.49 0.91
C ARG A 315 -0.76 14.52 -0.05
N ALA A 316 -0.58 15.75 0.41
CA ALA A 316 0.04 16.80 -0.39
C ALA A 316 1.51 16.51 -0.70
N LEU A 317 2.24 15.88 0.22
CA LEU A 317 3.62 15.48 0.03
C LEU A 317 3.74 14.38 -1.02
N TRP A 318 2.88 13.36 -0.97
CA TRP A 318 2.87 12.30 -1.97
C TRP A 318 2.64 12.87 -3.38
N ASP A 319 1.60 13.67 -3.57
CA ASP A 319 1.35 14.32 -4.86
C ASP A 319 2.50 15.24 -5.27
N PHE A 320 3.08 16.01 -4.34
CA PHE A 320 4.18 16.91 -4.64
C PHE A 320 5.41 16.13 -5.12
N THR A 321 5.77 15.05 -4.43
CA THR A 321 6.90 14.20 -4.80
C THR A 321 6.64 13.50 -6.13
N GLN A 322 5.41 13.12 -6.45
CA GLN A 322 5.06 12.58 -7.76
C GLN A 322 5.26 13.62 -8.86
N LEU A 323 4.77 14.86 -8.65
CA LEU A 323 4.94 15.97 -9.59
C LEU A 323 6.40 16.40 -9.79
N ARG A 324 7.24 16.25 -8.76
CA ARG A 324 8.64 16.70 -8.75
C ARG A 324 9.64 15.54 -8.75
N ALA A 325 9.25 14.37 -9.26
CA ALA A 325 10.10 13.19 -9.45
C ALA A 325 10.91 12.77 -8.21
N GLY A 326 10.26 12.77 -7.05
CA GLY A 326 10.81 12.34 -5.77
C GLY A 326 11.49 13.44 -4.95
N THR A 327 11.59 14.67 -5.45
CA THR A 327 12.23 15.76 -4.70
C THR A 327 11.31 16.34 -3.62
N LEU A 328 11.90 16.74 -2.50
CA LEU A 328 11.19 17.34 -1.37
C LEU A 328 11.07 18.86 -1.54
N PRO A 329 10.00 19.51 -1.01
CA PRO A 329 9.85 20.95 -1.05
C PRO A 329 11.03 21.66 -0.37
N SER A 330 11.76 22.49 -1.11
CA SER A 330 12.95 23.20 -0.58
C SER A 330 13.02 24.66 -1.00
N THR A 331 12.54 25.02 -2.20
CA THR A 331 12.56 26.40 -2.69
C THR A 331 11.33 27.18 -2.24
N ARG A 332 11.40 28.52 -2.25
CA ARG A 332 10.25 29.39 -1.92
C ARG A 332 9.01 29.08 -2.78
N GLU A 333 9.22 28.73 -4.05
CA GLU A 333 8.14 28.35 -4.97
C GLU A 333 7.53 27.02 -4.58
N ASP A 334 8.37 26.04 -4.23
CA ASP A 334 7.90 24.72 -3.79
C ASP A 334 7.12 24.81 -2.48
N LEU A 335 7.56 25.63 -1.53
CA LEU A 335 6.84 25.84 -0.26
C LEU A 335 5.45 26.47 -0.51
N LYS A 336 5.35 27.39 -1.48
CA LYS A 336 4.08 27.99 -1.88
C LYS A 336 3.17 26.95 -2.52
N LEU A 337 3.69 26.16 -3.46
CA LEU A 337 2.95 25.10 -4.13
C LEU A 337 2.48 24.04 -3.14
N PHE A 338 3.35 23.56 -2.27
CA PHE A 338 3.02 22.60 -1.21
C PHE A 338 1.90 23.12 -0.30
N THR A 339 1.96 24.39 0.12
CA THR A 339 0.91 25.00 0.95
C THR A 339 -0.45 25.01 0.24
N GLN A 340 -0.47 25.30 -1.07
CA GLN A 340 -1.69 25.24 -1.88
C GLN A 340 -2.24 23.81 -1.95
N MET A 341 -1.38 22.84 -2.22
CA MET A 341 -1.75 21.42 -2.28
C MET A 341 -2.28 20.92 -0.93
N ALA A 342 -1.58 21.21 0.17
CA ALA A 342 -2.02 20.85 1.52
C ALA A 342 -3.40 21.44 1.84
N THR A 343 -3.65 22.70 1.47
CA THR A 343 -4.96 23.33 1.64
C THR A 343 -6.05 22.64 0.81
N GLN A 344 -5.74 22.25 -0.43
CA GLN A 344 -6.67 21.52 -1.29
C GLN A 344 -6.99 20.14 -0.73
N LYS A 345 -5.98 19.36 -0.30
CA LYS A 345 -6.18 18.04 0.31
C LYS A 345 -6.95 18.12 1.63
N HIS A 346 -6.70 19.17 2.42
CA HIS A 346 -7.44 19.43 3.65
C HIS A 346 -8.93 19.68 3.38
N LYS A 347 -9.23 20.49 2.35
CA LYS A 347 -10.60 20.72 1.89
C LYS A 347 -11.26 19.46 1.33
N ALA A 348 -10.53 18.63 0.57
CA ALA A 348 -11.03 17.38 0.02
C ALA A 348 -11.46 16.39 1.11
N LEU A 349 -10.75 16.37 2.25
CA LEU A 349 -11.13 15.60 3.45
C LEU A 349 -12.28 16.23 4.26
N SER A 350 -12.87 17.35 3.79
CA SER A 350 -13.90 18.12 4.50
C SER A 350 -13.47 18.61 5.90
N LEU A 351 -12.16 18.83 6.08
CA LEU A 351 -11.62 19.28 7.36
C LEU A 351 -11.78 20.81 7.53
N PRO A 352 -12.06 21.30 8.76
CA PRO A 352 -12.20 22.72 9.02
C PRO A 352 -10.88 23.45 8.81
N SER A 353 -10.88 24.53 8.02
CA SER A 353 -9.69 25.30 7.69
C SER A 353 -8.93 25.83 8.90
N GLU A 354 -9.61 26.01 10.04
CA GLU A 354 -8.97 26.42 11.31
C GLU A 354 -8.00 25.37 11.89
N THR A 355 -8.04 24.12 11.42
CA THR A 355 -7.19 23.03 11.93
C THR A 355 -5.82 22.96 11.23
N LEU A 356 -5.74 23.39 9.96
CA LEU A 356 -4.48 23.50 9.22
C LEU A 356 -3.80 24.86 9.50
N ARG A 357 -3.13 24.95 10.65
CA ARG A 357 -2.47 26.18 11.09
C ARG A 357 -1.13 26.41 10.37
N PRO A 358 -0.72 27.66 10.11
CA PRO A 358 0.58 27.97 9.50
C PRO A 358 1.78 27.41 10.28
N GLU A 359 1.69 27.39 11.61
CA GLU A 359 2.75 26.84 12.48
C GLU A 359 2.93 25.35 12.26
N PHE A 360 1.84 24.61 12.09
CA PHE A 360 1.86 23.18 11.82
C PHE A 360 2.50 22.90 10.46
N LEU A 361 2.10 23.63 9.41
CA LEU A 361 2.70 23.50 8.08
C LEU A 361 4.20 23.75 8.10
N ARG A 362 4.65 24.78 8.82
CA ARG A 362 6.08 25.09 8.98
C ARG A 362 6.81 23.95 9.69
N SER A 363 6.26 23.45 10.80
CA SER A 363 6.83 22.30 11.54
C SER A 363 6.94 21.06 10.65
N PHE A 364 5.87 20.70 9.94
CA PHE A 364 5.84 19.58 9.02
C PHE A 364 6.93 19.69 7.95
N LEU A 365 7.03 20.85 7.28
CA LEU A 365 8.03 21.11 6.24
C LEU A 365 9.48 21.04 6.78
N GLN A 366 9.73 21.52 7.99
CA GLN A 366 11.05 21.46 8.63
C GLN A 366 11.49 20.04 8.98
N ASN A 367 10.54 19.12 9.15
CA ASN A 367 10.79 17.72 9.52
C ASN A 367 11.01 16.80 8.30
N LEU A 368 10.73 17.28 7.08
CA LEU A 368 10.83 16.44 5.88
C LEU A 368 12.24 15.88 5.67
N GLY A 369 12.30 14.60 5.33
CA GLY A 369 13.56 13.88 5.08
C GLY A 369 14.39 13.57 6.33
N SER A 370 13.96 14.00 7.51
CA SER A 370 14.62 13.65 8.78
C SER A 370 14.13 12.29 9.29
N GLU A 371 15.04 11.50 9.85
CA GLU A 371 14.72 10.25 10.55
C GLU A 371 14.99 10.40 12.05
N LEU A 372 13.97 10.16 12.85
CA LEU A 372 14.07 10.19 14.30
C LEU A 372 13.87 8.78 14.85
N ALA A 373 14.87 8.26 15.57
CA ALA A 373 14.82 6.92 16.15
C ALA A 373 13.55 6.65 17.01
N PRO A 374 13.06 7.59 17.86
CA PRO A 374 11.81 7.37 18.60
C PRO A 374 10.58 7.18 17.70
N VAL A 375 10.51 7.93 16.60
CA VAL A 375 9.38 7.82 15.65
C VAL A 375 9.47 6.54 14.85
N ALA A 376 10.67 6.17 14.39
CA ALA A 376 10.92 4.88 13.76
C ALA A 376 10.53 3.71 14.68
N ALA A 377 10.84 3.78 15.97
CA ALA A 377 10.49 2.75 16.94
C ALA A 377 8.97 2.63 17.16
N ILE A 378 8.25 3.75 17.26
CA ILE A 378 6.79 3.77 17.44
C ILE A 378 6.10 3.21 16.19
N VAL A 379 6.40 3.78 15.03
CA VAL A 379 5.75 3.41 13.76
C VAL A 379 6.15 1.98 13.35
N GLY A 380 7.44 1.65 13.45
CA GLY A 380 7.96 0.32 13.12
C GLY A 380 7.48 -0.76 14.08
N GLY A 381 7.34 -0.46 15.37
CA GLY A 381 6.74 -1.35 16.37
C GLY A 381 5.28 -1.64 16.08
N GLN A 382 4.49 -0.60 15.81
CA GLN A 382 3.07 -0.76 15.48
C GLN A 382 2.87 -1.58 14.19
N LEU A 383 3.64 -1.30 13.15
CA LEU A 383 3.57 -2.04 11.88
C LEU A 383 3.95 -3.50 12.07
N ALA A 384 5.09 -3.78 12.71
CA ALA A 384 5.54 -5.15 12.93
C ALA A 384 4.55 -5.96 13.77
N GLN A 385 3.95 -5.35 14.80
CA GLN A 385 2.91 -6.00 15.60
C GLN A 385 1.68 -6.36 14.76
N ASP A 386 1.26 -5.47 13.86
CA ASP A 386 0.14 -5.74 12.94
C ASP A 386 0.46 -6.90 11.99
N VAL A 387 1.67 -6.93 11.42
CA VAL A 387 2.14 -8.04 10.57
C VAL A 387 2.12 -9.37 11.33
N ILE A 388 2.60 -9.39 12.58
CA ILE A 388 2.59 -10.60 13.43
C ILE A 388 1.15 -11.08 13.67
N ASN A 389 0.24 -10.16 13.97
CA ASN A 389 -1.18 -10.44 14.17
C ASN A 389 -1.83 -11.02 12.89
N VAL A 390 -1.55 -10.41 11.73
CA VAL A 390 -2.03 -10.87 10.43
C VAL A 390 -1.52 -12.28 10.10
N LEU A 391 -0.23 -12.53 10.29
CA LEU A 391 0.36 -13.87 10.09
C LEU A 391 -0.24 -14.91 11.06
N GLY A 392 -0.52 -14.50 12.30
CA GLY A 392 -1.21 -15.32 13.28
C GLY A 392 -2.69 -15.56 12.98
N HIS A 393 -3.32 -14.72 12.14
CA HIS A 393 -4.78 -14.57 12.00
C HIS A 393 -5.47 -14.25 13.34
N THR A 394 -4.77 -13.47 14.16
CA THR A 394 -5.18 -13.10 15.51
C THR A 394 -5.43 -11.59 15.55
N GLN A 395 -6.45 -11.17 16.28
CA GLN A 395 -6.82 -9.76 16.45
C GLN A 395 -7.27 -9.05 15.17
N GLN A 396 -7.82 -7.85 15.32
CA GLN A 396 -8.23 -7.01 14.20
C GLN A 396 -7.00 -6.30 13.61
N PRO A 397 -6.77 -6.39 12.29
CA PRO A 397 -5.67 -5.70 11.64
C PRO A 397 -5.92 -4.19 11.49
N ILE A 398 -4.85 -3.44 11.16
CA ILE A 398 -4.92 -2.02 10.77
C ILE A 398 -5.89 -1.83 9.59
N GLN A 399 -6.76 -0.82 9.69
CA GLN A 399 -7.78 -0.49 8.70
C GLN A 399 -7.79 1.02 8.39
N ASN A 400 -7.30 1.45 7.25
CA ASN A 400 -6.17 0.87 6.50
C ASN A 400 -4.96 1.83 6.52
N MET A 401 -5.13 3.03 7.06
CA MET A 401 -4.11 4.06 7.18
C MET A 401 -3.95 4.46 8.65
N VAL A 402 -2.73 4.44 9.18
CA VAL A 402 -2.36 5.03 10.45
C VAL A 402 -1.51 6.26 10.16
N VAL A 403 -1.79 7.36 10.85
CA VAL A 403 -0.95 8.56 10.82
C VAL A 403 -0.44 8.81 12.23
N PHE A 404 0.87 8.83 12.37
CA PHE A 404 1.56 9.23 13.58
C PHE A 404 1.88 10.73 13.55
N ASP A 405 1.46 11.43 14.60
CA ASP A 405 1.70 12.84 14.83
C ASP A 405 2.47 13.00 16.15
N GLY A 406 3.78 13.22 16.04
CA GLY A 406 4.68 13.36 17.17
C GLY A 406 4.52 14.67 17.96
N GLU A 407 3.80 15.68 17.44
CA GLU A 407 3.46 16.86 18.24
C GLU A 407 2.33 16.53 19.23
N ARG A 408 1.41 15.65 18.82
CA ARG A 408 0.30 15.15 19.65
C ARG A 408 0.63 13.86 20.41
N MET A 409 1.70 13.17 20.01
CA MET A 409 2.04 11.82 20.46
C MET A 409 0.90 10.81 20.22
N GLU A 410 0.21 10.95 19.08
CA GLU A 410 -0.94 10.13 18.72
C GLU A 410 -0.69 9.38 17.39
N ALA A 411 -1.09 8.10 17.35
CA ALA A 411 -1.13 7.28 16.14
C ALA A 411 -2.61 6.99 15.79
N ALA A 412 -3.23 7.88 15.02
CA ALA A 412 -4.65 7.77 14.69
C ALA A 412 -4.85 6.87 13.46
N MET A 413 -5.84 5.98 13.53
CA MET A 413 -6.22 5.10 12.42
C MET A 413 -7.41 5.66 11.65
N PHE A 414 -7.32 5.66 10.33
CA PHE A 414 -8.30 6.13 9.38
C PHE A 414 -8.60 5.03 8.36
N PRO A 415 -9.82 4.47 8.36
CA PRO A 415 -10.29 3.59 7.30
C PRO A 415 -10.58 4.40 6.03
N LEU A 416 -9.60 4.49 5.14
CA LEU A 416 -9.65 5.31 3.92
C LEU A 416 -9.96 4.43 2.72
N HIS A 417 -11.23 4.40 2.35
CA HIS A 417 -11.76 3.64 1.22
C HIS A 417 -12.69 4.53 0.38
N PRO A 418 -12.42 4.77 -0.91
CA PRO A 418 -13.37 5.46 -1.78
C PRO A 418 -14.61 4.61 -1.96
N GLU A 419 -15.72 5.18 -2.44
CA GLU A 419 -16.94 4.41 -2.73
C GLU A 419 -16.71 3.33 -3.81
N GLY A 420 -17.49 2.25 -3.75
CA GLY A 420 -17.39 1.13 -4.69
C GLY A 420 -16.77 -0.16 -4.13
N ALA A 421 -16.23 -0.96 -5.03
CA ALA A 421 -15.74 -2.32 -4.77
C ALA A 421 -14.52 -2.34 -3.82
N LEU A 422 -14.42 -3.40 -3.02
CA LEU A 422 -13.32 -3.64 -2.08
C LEU A 422 -12.82 -5.09 -2.21
N GLY A 423 -11.69 -5.38 -1.58
CA GLY A 423 -11.14 -6.74 -1.52
C GLY A 423 -10.78 -7.30 -2.88
N ALA A 424 -11.00 -8.60 -3.09
CA ALA A 424 -10.56 -9.29 -4.30
C ALA A 424 -11.27 -8.79 -5.57
N SER A 425 -12.49 -8.26 -5.44
CA SER A 425 -13.27 -7.76 -6.58
C SER A 425 -12.63 -6.59 -7.33
N LEU A 426 -11.70 -5.86 -6.71
CA LEU A 426 -10.98 -4.74 -7.35
C LEU A 426 -10.09 -5.17 -8.53
N LEU A 427 -9.66 -6.44 -8.57
CA LEU A 427 -8.92 -7.00 -9.71
C LEU A 427 -9.84 -7.66 -10.76
N SER A 428 -11.12 -7.86 -10.44
CA SER A 428 -12.03 -8.67 -11.25
C SER A 428 -12.60 -7.96 -12.49
N LEU A 429 -12.25 -6.68 -12.71
CA LEU A 429 -12.72 -5.88 -13.85
C LEU A 429 -12.08 -6.25 -15.21
N GLY A 430 -11.20 -7.27 -15.26
CA GLY A 430 -10.62 -7.80 -16.50
C GLY A 430 -11.24 -9.10 -17.02
N ALA A 431 -12.08 -9.77 -16.23
CA ALA A 431 -12.82 -10.95 -16.66
C ALA A 431 -14.25 -10.53 -16.98
N GLY A 432 -14.43 -9.84 -18.10
CA GLY A 432 -15.76 -9.60 -18.62
C GLY A 432 -16.48 -10.94 -18.76
N ASP A 433 -17.62 -11.05 -18.09
CA ASP A 433 -18.67 -12.00 -18.45
C ASP A 433 -18.94 -11.84 -19.94
N ALA A 434 -18.29 -12.66 -20.74
CA ALA A 434 -18.81 -13.03 -22.04
C ALA A 434 -20.10 -13.78 -21.72
N VAL A 435 -21.21 -13.05 -21.67
CA VAL A 435 -22.56 -13.59 -21.78
C VAL A 435 -22.57 -14.35 -23.09
N VAL A 436 -22.29 -15.64 -23.03
CA VAL A 436 -22.50 -16.59 -24.12
C VAL A 436 -24.02 -16.62 -24.32
N PRO A 437 -24.56 -16.10 -25.43
CA PRO A 437 -25.98 -16.25 -25.69
C PRO A 437 -26.27 -17.74 -25.84
N PRO A 438 -27.42 -18.24 -25.34
CA PRO A 438 -27.74 -19.64 -25.42
C PRO A 438 -27.78 -20.07 -26.89
N VAL A 439 -26.98 -21.09 -27.22
CA VAL A 439 -27.01 -21.78 -28.49
C VAL A 439 -28.38 -22.44 -28.62
N ASN A 440 -29.27 -21.79 -29.36
CA ASN A 440 -30.59 -22.34 -29.66
C ASN A 440 -30.43 -23.37 -30.77
N GLY A 441 -30.48 -24.65 -30.40
CA GLY A 441 -30.65 -25.74 -31.34
C GLY A 441 -32.03 -25.67 -31.97
N GLY A 442 -32.08 -25.47 -33.28
CA GLY A 442 -33.32 -25.41 -34.07
C GLY A 442 -33.11 -26.02 -35.44
N ALA A 443 -33.79 -27.13 -35.68
CA ALA A 443 -33.65 -28.00 -36.83
C ALA A 443 -34.11 -27.39 -38.17
N LEU A 444 -33.61 -28.00 -39.24
CA LEU A 444 -33.95 -27.87 -40.65
C LEU A 444 -35.47 -27.79 -40.93
N GLY A 445 -35.85 -26.91 -41.86
CA GLY A 445 -37.18 -26.89 -42.47
C GLY A 445 -37.24 -26.01 -43.72
N MET A 446 -37.35 -26.63 -44.89
CA MET A 446 -37.54 -26.03 -46.21
C MET A 446 -38.82 -25.17 -46.32
N GLY A 447 -38.79 -24.14 -47.16
CA GLY A 447 -40.01 -23.49 -47.67
C GLY A 447 -39.75 -22.26 -48.54
N SER A 448 -40.19 -22.31 -49.79
CA SER A 448 -39.94 -21.37 -50.88
C SER A 448 -40.77 -20.06 -50.85
N GLY A 449 -40.22 -19.01 -51.45
CA GLY A 449 -40.97 -18.13 -52.36
C GLY A 449 -41.20 -16.67 -51.92
N GLY A 450 -40.98 -15.73 -52.86
CA GLY A 450 -41.65 -14.41 -52.84
C GLY A 450 -40.72 -13.20 -52.88
N ASN A 451 -40.85 -12.41 -53.95
CA ASN A 451 -40.06 -11.25 -54.34
C ASN A 451 -40.61 -9.92 -53.78
N VAL A 452 -39.81 -8.85 -53.93
CA VAL A 452 -40.13 -7.39 -53.96
C VAL A 452 -40.01 -6.56 -52.67
N GLY A 453 -38.90 -5.80 -52.58
CA GLY A 453 -38.95 -4.32 -52.68
C GLY A 453 -38.75 -3.45 -51.42
N GLY A 454 -37.63 -2.73 -51.38
CA GLY A 454 -37.61 -1.28 -51.10
C GLY A 454 -37.12 -0.78 -49.74
N ASP A 455 -36.09 0.09 -49.79
CA ASP A 455 -35.59 1.05 -48.79
C ASP A 455 -35.05 0.51 -47.45
N GLY A 456 -33.89 0.94 -46.93
CA GLY A 456 -33.17 2.19 -47.14
C GLY A 456 -32.79 2.72 -45.76
N GLY A 457 -31.62 2.34 -45.22
CA GLY A 457 -31.21 2.77 -43.88
C GLY A 457 -29.88 2.17 -43.46
N ARG A 458 -28.79 2.86 -43.82
CA ARG A 458 -27.40 2.51 -43.50
C ARG A 458 -27.15 2.57 -41.98
N SER A 459 -26.82 1.43 -41.38
CA SER A 459 -25.95 1.36 -40.21
C SER A 459 -24.59 0.83 -40.67
N SER A 460 -23.63 1.74 -40.86
CA SER A 460 -22.23 1.39 -41.12
C SER A 460 -21.40 1.73 -39.90
N SER A 461 -21.05 0.66 -39.17
CA SER A 461 -19.74 0.40 -38.60
C SER A 461 -18.61 1.29 -39.12
N ILE A 462 -17.87 1.93 -38.21
CA ILE A 462 -16.50 2.37 -38.46
C ILE A 462 -15.63 1.89 -37.31
N LEU A 463 -14.96 0.78 -37.58
CA LEU A 463 -13.80 0.24 -36.89
C LEU A 463 -12.70 0.30 -37.96
N ALA A 464 -12.03 1.45 -38.09
CA ALA A 464 -10.81 1.63 -38.88
C ALA A 464 -10.36 3.10 -38.78
N LEU A 465 -9.24 3.35 -38.10
CA LEU A 465 -8.18 4.30 -38.50
C LEU A 465 -7.15 4.40 -37.37
N ALA A 466 -6.19 3.47 -37.38
CA ALA A 466 -4.92 3.59 -36.68
C ALA A 466 -3.82 3.07 -37.60
N SER A 467 -3.31 3.92 -38.49
CA SER A 467 -1.95 3.83 -39.03
C SER A 467 -1.68 5.05 -39.90
N ALA A 468 -0.47 5.59 -39.78
CA ALA A 468 0.15 6.65 -40.59
C ALA A 468 -0.04 8.08 -40.09
N VAL A 469 0.85 8.52 -39.19
CA VAL A 469 1.64 9.75 -39.38
C VAL A 469 2.98 9.56 -38.65
N ASP A 470 3.98 9.06 -39.36
CA ASP A 470 5.38 9.26 -39.00
C ASP A 470 6.21 9.31 -40.29
N ALA A 471 6.44 10.52 -40.80
CA ALA A 471 7.49 10.90 -41.74
C ALA A 471 7.18 12.29 -42.30
N GLN A 472 7.97 13.29 -41.87
CA GLN A 472 8.64 14.31 -42.71
C GLN A 472 8.91 15.58 -41.91
N GLN A 473 10.12 15.67 -41.35
CA GLN A 473 10.80 16.95 -41.14
C GLN A 473 12.20 16.83 -41.70
N GLN A 474 12.47 17.57 -42.79
CA GLN A 474 13.78 18.13 -43.13
C GLN A 474 13.58 19.33 -44.08
N PRO A 475 14.55 20.26 -44.12
CA PRO A 475 14.29 21.70 -43.98
C PRO A 475 14.46 22.47 -45.28
N VAL A 476 14.02 23.75 -45.31
CA VAL A 476 14.44 24.70 -46.34
C VAL A 476 14.68 26.08 -45.73
N SER A 477 15.95 26.50 -45.90
CA SER A 477 16.52 27.87 -45.95
C SER A 477 16.61 28.73 -44.69
#